data_AF-A0A5C7ISC6-F1
#
_entry.id   AF-A0A5C7ISC6-F1
#
_cell.length_a   1.000
_cell.length_b   1.000
_cell.length_c   1.000
_cell.angle_alpha   90.00
_cell.angle_beta   90.00
_cell.angle_gamma   90.00
#
_symmetry.space_group_name_H-M   'P 1'
#
loop_
_entity.id
_entity.type
_entity.pdbx_description
1 polymer ?
#
loop_
_entity_poly.entity_id
_entity_poly.type
_entity_poly.pdbx_seq_one_letter_code
_entity_poly.pdbx_strand_id
1 'polypeptide(L)'
;MKRKACAEVGIKSFDINLLEQVSEAHLISKVHELNAMTDVHRWFLVQLLLPKHINEEKVLTEISLEKDIKGSWIKPGAAVIDVGTSAIDDLMKKTGYRLVGDVHFKEACTIAGWITPVPSGVGPMTVAMLLRNTLDGAKRVIEL
;
A
#
# COMPACT_ATOMS: atom_id res chain seq x y z
N MET A 1 -0.02 13.56 -9.19
CA MET A 1 1.11 13.42 -8.26
C MET A 1 1.82 12.08 -8.40
N LYS A 2 1.12 10.94 -8.23
CA LYS A 2 1.73 9.59 -8.28
C LYS A 2 2.45 9.27 -9.61
N ARG A 3 1.82 9.55 -10.77
CA ARG A 3 2.41 9.36 -12.11
C ARG A 3 3.75 10.08 -12.31
N LYS A 4 3.76 11.37 -11.92
CA LYS A 4 4.94 12.23 -12.05
C LYS A 4 6.10 11.71 -11.19
N ALA A 5 5.80 11.32 -9.95
CA ALA A 5 6.77 10.73 -9.05
C ALA A 5 7.32 9.39 -9.60
N CYS A 6 6.47 8.50 -10.13
CA CYS A 6 6.93 7.24 -10.75
C CYS A 6 7.88 7.50 -11.93
N ALA A 7 7.54 8.43 -12.82
CA ALA A 7 8.38 8.78 -13.96
C ALA A 7 9.73 9.37 -13.54
N GLU A 8 9.76 10.24 -12.52
CA GLU A 8 10.97 10.87 -12.00
C GLU A 8 11.99 9.85 -11.44
N VAL A 9 11.52 8.71 -10.94
CA VAL A 9 12.37 7.64 -10.39
C VAL A 9 12.56 6.44 -11.34
N GLY A 10 12.06 6.55 -12.58
CA GLY A 10 12.19 5.50 -13.60
C GLY A 10 11.29 4.28 -13.38
N ILE A 11 10.22 4.40 -12.59
CA ILE A 11 9.21 3.34 -12.44
C ILE A 11 8.21 3.43 -13.60
N LYS A 12 8.06 2.33 -14.34
CA LYS A 12 7.05 2.20 -15.38
C LYS A 12 5.66 2.06 -14.73
N SER A 13 4.84 3.09 -14.82
CA SER A 13 3.45 3.08 -14.35
C SER A 13 2.48 2.81 -15.50
N PHE A 14 1.45 2.00 -15.25
CA PHE A 14 0.33 1.80 -16.17
C PHE A 14 -0.93 2.42 -15.56
N ASP A 15 -1.70 3.12 -16.37
CA ASP A 15 -2.93 3.78 -15.94
C ASP A 15 -4.11 3.20 -16.70
N ILE A 16 -5.09 2.68 -15.96
CA ILE A 16 -6.37 2.24 -16.50
C ILE A 16 -7.42 3.23 -16.02
N ASN A 17 -7.85 4.12 -16.91
CA ASN A 17 -8.95 5.05 -16.62
C ASN A 17 -10.26 4.40 -17.07
N LEU A 18 -11.09 4.01 -16.10
CA LEU A 18 -12.46 3.54 -16.36
C LEU A 18 -13.41 4.72 -16.28
N LEU A 19 -14.50 4.65 -17.05
CA LEU A 19 -15.55 5.67 -17.04
C LEU A 19 -16.36 5.60 -15.74
N GLU A 20 -16.94 6.72 -15.30
CA GLU A 20 -17.72 6.76 -14.06
C GLU A 20 -18.93 5.80 -14.07
N GLN A 21 -19.55 5.61 -15.24
CA GLN A 21 -20.70 4.70 -15.41
C GLN A 21 -20.33 3.22 -15.49
N VAL A 22 -19.08 2.84 -15.21
CA VAL A 22 -18.64 1.44 -15.25
C VAL A 22 -19.44 0.60 -14.25
N SER A 23 -19.83 -0.61 -14.65
CA SER A 23 -20.50 -1.54 -13.75
C SER A 23 -19.50 -2.17 -12.77
N GLU A 24 -19.98 -2.52 -11.57
CA GLU A 24 -19.17 -3.21 -10.55
C GLU A 24 -18.55 -4.51 -11.11
N ALA A 25 -19.33 -5.30 -11.87
CA ALA A 25 -18.85 -6.54 -12.47
C ALA A 25 -17.69 -6.32 -13.46
N HIS A 26 -17.73 -5.23 -14.24
CA HIS A 26 -16.66 -4.91 -15.18
C HIS A 26 -15.39 -4.46 -14.44
N LEU A 27 -15.53 -3.68 -13.36
CA LEU A 27 -14.42 -3.28 -12.52
C LEU A 27 -13.75 -4.51 -11.86
N ILE A 28 -14.54 -5.42 -11.27
CA ILE A 28 -14.03 -6.66 -10.66
C ILE A 28 -13.32 -7.53 -11.72
N SER A 29 -13.90 -7.66 -12.91
CA SER A 29 -13.26 -8.40 -14.00
C SER A 29 -11.89 -7.80 -14.37
N LYS A 30 -11.75 -6.47 -14.32
CA LYS A 30 -10.46 -5.81 -14.58
C LYS A 30 -9.46 -6.01 -13.44
N VAL A 31 -9.94 -6.03 -12.19
CA VAL A 31 -9.14 -6.38 -11.01
C VAL A 31 -8.60 -7.81 -11.16
N HIS A 32 -9.44 -8.77 -11.56
CA HIS A 32 -9.00 -10.16 -11.80
C HIS A 32 -8.01 -10.27 -12.95
N GLU A 33 -8.19 -9.52 -14.04
CA GLU A 33 -7.23 -9.46 -15.14
C GLU A 33 -5.87 -8.95 -14.64
N LEU A 34 -5.85 -7.90 -13.82
CA LEU A 34 -4.63 -7.34 -13.23
C LEU A 34 -3.96 -8.29 -12.24
N ASN A 35 -4.74 -9.02 -11.44
CA ASN A 35 -4.22 -10.04 -10.53
C ASN A 35 -3.52 -11.18 -11.28
N ALA A 36 -3.98 -11.51 -12.50
CA ALA A 36 -3.43 -12.59 -13.32
C ALA A 36 -2.19 -12.17 -14.14
N MET A 37 -1.89 -10.87 -14.25
CA MET A 37 -0.73 -10.40 -15.01
C MET A 37 0.58 -10.74 -14.31
N THR A 38 1.49 -11.42 -15.01
CA THR A 38 2.86 -11.71 -14.54
C THR A 38 3.86 -10.58 -14.83
N ASP A 39 3.54 -9.72 -15.80
CA ASP A 39 4.47 -8.72 -16.35
C ASP A 39 4.37 -7.37 -15.63
N VAL A 40 3.26 -7.15 -14.93
CA VAL A 40 3.10 -6.06 -13.98
C VAL A 40 3.50 -6.63 -12.63
N HIS A 41 4.58 -6.11 -12.03
CA HIS A 41 4.88 -6.35 -10.61
C HIS A 41 3.58 -6.07 -9.87
N ARG A 42 2.89 -7.11 -9.35
CA ARG A 42 1.44 -7.20 -9.06
C ARG A 42 0.92 -6.20 -8.03
N TRP A 43 1.16 -4.94 -8.29
CA TRP A 43 0.96 -3.78 -7.47
C TRP A 43 0.23 -2.77 -8.33
N PHE A 44 -1.09 -2.80 -8.25
CA PHE A 44 -1.94 -1.77 -8.81
C PHE A 44 -2.62 -1.03 -7.67
N LEU A 45 -2.85 0.26 -7.87
CA LEU A 45 -3.55 1.09 -6.91
C LEU A 45 -4.97 1.30 -7.42
N VAL A 46 -5.96 0.90 -6.63
CA VAL A 46 -7.34 1.34 -6.83
C VAL A 46 -7.50 2.67 -6.11
N GLN A 47 -7.82 3.72 -6.88
CA GLN A 47 -8.09 5.03 -6.31
C GLN A 47 -9.47 4.97 -5.61
N LEU A 48 -9.47 5.18 -4.29
CA LEU A 48 -10.69 5.26 -3.48
C LEU A 48 -11.48 6.55 -3.79
N LEU A 49 -12.76 6.59 -3.38
CA LEU A 49 -13.83 7.47 -3.86
C LEU A 49 -14.46 6.96 -5.16
N LEU A 50 -14.82 5.67 -5.17
CA LEU A 50 -15.51 5.08 -6.31
C LEU A 50 -16.92 5.67 -6.45
N PRO A 51 -17.50 5.62 -7.67
CA PRO A 51 -18.89 6.00 -7.89
C PRO A 51 -19.84 5.31 -6.89
N LYS A 52 -20.89 6.03 -6.46
CA LYS A 52 -21.80 5.59 -5.37
C LYS A 52 -22.48 4.24 -5.62
N HIS A 53 -22.57 3.79 -6.87
CA HIS A 53 -23.18 2.51 -7.25
C HIS A 53 -22.21 1.32 -7.16
N ILE A 54 -20.95 1.53 -6.75
CA ILE A 54 -19.95 0.48 -6.61
C ILE A 54 -19.64 0.27 -5.12
N ASN A 55 -19.67 -1.00 -4.68
CA ASN A 55 -19.24 -1.35 -3.34
C ASN A 55 -17.71 -1.42 -3.25
N GLU A 56 -17.10 -0.42 -2.61
CA GLU A 56 -15.63 -0.33 -2.44
C GLU A 56 -15.05 -1.55 -1.68
N GLU A 57 -15.73 -2.00 -0.62
CA GLU A 57 -15.26 -3.11 0.22
C GLU A 57 -15.14 -4.39 -0.60
N LYS A 58 -16.17 -4.67 -1.41
CA LYS A 58 -16.17 -5.85 -2.29
C LYS A 58 -15.05 -5.79 -3.32
N VAL A 59 -14.84 -4.64 -3.96
CA VAL A 59 -13.74 -4.47 -4.92
C VAL A 59 -12.38 -4.68 -4.24
N LEU A 60 -12.20 -4.18 -3.02
CA LEU A 60 -10.96 -4.33 -2.26
C LEU A 60 -10.69 -5.80 -1.87
N THR A 61 -11.73 -6.58 -1.56
CA THR A 61 -11.57 -8.01 -1.24
C THR A 61 -11.16 -8.87 -2.43
N GLU A 62 -11.43 -8.41 -3.66
CA GLU A 62 -11.07 -9.13 -4.90
C GLU A 62 -9.63 -8.88 -5.34
N ILE A 63 -8.94 -7.92 -4.74
CA ILE A 63 -7.52 -7.66 -5.01
C ILE A 63 -6.72 -8.82 -4.43
N SER A 64 -6.00 -9.54 -5.29
CA SER A 64 -5.18 -10.67 -4.84
C SER A 64 -4.08 -10.13 -3.95
N LEU A 65 -4.19 -10.49 -2.69
CA LEU A 65 -3.33 -9.92 -1.69
C LEU A 65 -1.92 -10.49 -1.71
N GLU A 66 -1.61 -11.61 -2.40
CA GLU A 66 -0.30 -12.34 -2.38
C GLU A 66 0.81 -11.52 -1.71
N LYS A 67 0.82 -11.54 -0.36
CA LYS A 67 1.39 -10.50 0.50
C LYS A 67 2.86 -10.76 0.77
N ASP A 68 3.66 -10.84 -0.28
CA ASP A 68 5.11 -10.98 -0.12
C ASP A 68 5.81 -10.29 -1.30
N ILE A 69 6.02 -8.97 -1.20
CA ILE A 69 6.97 -8.29 -2.08
C ILE A 69 8.34 -8.92 -1.81
N LYS A 70 8.82 -9.68 -2.80
CA LYS A 70 10.09 -10.41 -2.73
C LYS A 70 11.27 -9.47 -2.91
N GLY A 71 12.42 -9.90 -2.39
CA GLY A 71 13.65 -9.13 -2.53
C GLY A 71 14.02 -8.87 -4.00
N SER A 72 13.76 -9.83 -4.88
CA SER A 72 14.06 -9.72 -6.33
C SER A 72 13.31 -8.59 -7.04
N TRP A 73 12.25 -8.05 -6.43
CA TRP A 73 11.47 -6.95 -6.99
C TRP A 73 12.01 -5.58 -6.58
N ILE A 74 12.96 -5.56 -5.64
CA ILE A 74 13.51 -4.34 -5.06
C ILE A 74 14.77 -3.98 -5.83
N LYS A 75 14.84 -2.73 -6.28
CA LYS A 75 16.07 -2.20 -6.87
C LYS A 75 17.17 -2.17 -5.81
N PRO A 76 18.40 -2.65 -6.10
CA PRO A 76 19.51 -2.57 -5.17
C PRO A 76 19.73 -1.14 -4.66
N GLY A 77 19.85 -0.98 -3.34
CA GLY A 77 20.03 0.31 -2.68
C GLY A 77 18.77 1.15 -2.52
N ALA A 78 17.60 0.67 -2.94
CA ALA A 78 16.34 1.40 -2.76
C ALA A 78 15.97 1.58 -1.28
N ALA A 79 15.27 2.66 -0.96
CA ALA A 79 14.59 2.83 0.32
C ALA A 79 13.19 2.21 0.22
N VAL A 80 12.88 1.28 1.12
CA VAL A 80 11.61 0.57 1.18
C VAL A 80 10.85 1.03 2.41
N ILE A 81 9.65 1.57 2.19
CA ILE A 81 8.74 2.01 3.25
C ILE A 81 7.53 1.07 3.23
N ASP A 82 7.54 0.11 4.13
CA ASP A 82 6.46 -0.85 4.34
C ASP A 82 5.43 -0.26 5.33
N VAL A 83 4.30 0.16 4.77
CA VAL A 83 3.15 0.72 5.51
C VAL A 83 2.07 -0.35 5.74
N GLY A 84 2.17 -1.48 5.03
CA GLY A 84 1.22 -2.57 5.13
C GLY A 84 1.20 -3.15 6.53
N THR A 85 0.01 -3.46 7.04
CA THR A 85 -0.13 -4.23 8.28
C THR A 85 -1.21 -5.27 8.10
N SER A 86 -0.82 -6.52 8.21
CA SER A 86 -1.72 -7.67 8.14
C SER A 86 -1.58 -8.50 9.40
N ALA A 87 -2.71 -8.91 9.98
CA ALA A 87 -2.73 -9.87 11.08
C ALA A 87 -2.67 -11.29 10.50
N ILE A 88 -1.72 -12.09 10.98
CA ILE A 88 -1.62 -13.51 10.70
C ILE A 88 -1.74 -14.26 12.02
N ASP A 89 -2.61 -15.28 12.06
CA ASP A 89 -2.79 -16.12 13.23
C ASP A 89 -1.47 -16.70 13.71
N ASP A 90 -1.21 -16.54 15.00
CA ASP A 90 -0.01 -16.99 15.67
C ASP A 90 -0.38 -17.29 17.13
N LEU A 91 -0.71 -18.57 17.38
CA LEU A 91 -1.12 -19.07 18.69
C LEU A 91 -0.02 -18.96 19.76
N MET A 92 1.23 -18.71 19.35
CA MET A 92 2.35 -18.49 20.27
C MET A 92 2.37 -17.05 20.83
N LYS A 93 1.66 -16.11 20.21
CA LYS A 93 1.54 -14.73 20.68
C LYS A 93 0.35 -14.61 21.63
N LYS A 94 0.51 -13.81 22.70
CA LYS A 94 -0.59 -13.49 23.64
C LYS A 94 -1.81 -12.86 22.97
N THR A 95 -1.61 -12.19 21.84
CA THR A 95 -2.64 -11.55 21.02
C THR A 95 -3.39 -12.52 20.11
N GLY A 96 -2.93 -13.77 19.97
CA GLY A 96 -3.46 -14.76 19.02
C GLY A 96 -3.03 -14.54 17.57
N TYR A 97 -2.36 -13.44 17.26
CA TYR A 97 -1.84 -13.11 15.94
C TYR A 97 -0.53 -12.32 16.01
N ARG A 98 0.23 -12.33 14.92
CA ARG A 98 1.37 -11.46 14.67
C ARG A 98 1.05 -10.47 13.55
N LEU A 99 1.61 -9.28 13.63
CA LEU A 99 1.54 -8.29 12.55
C LEU A 99 2.70 -8.52 11.58
N VAL A 100 2.38 -8.49 10.29
CA VAL A 100 3.36 -8.52 9.20
C VAL A 100 3.10 -7.38 8.23
N GLY A 101 4.18 -6.95 7.56
CA GLY A 101 4.09 -6.00 6.46
C GLY A 101 3.81 -6.68 5.14
N ASP A 102 3.76 -5.88 4.06
CA ASP A 102 3.53 -6.39 2.71
C ASP A 102 4.85 -6.87 2.05
N VAL A 103 6.00 -6.55 2.66
CA VAL A 103 7.32 -6.87 2.15
C VAL A 103 7.94 -8.05 2.91
N HIS A 104 8.53 -8.99 2.17
CA HIS A 104 9.29 -10.08 2.76
C HIS A 104 10.63 -9.55 3.32
N PHE A 105 10.57 -9.05 4.56
CA PHE A 105 11.62 -8.25 5.20
C PHE A 105 13.02 -8.90 5.12
N LYS A 106 13.11 -10.23 5.29
CA LYS A 106 14.39 -10.95 5.29
C LYS A 106 15.07 -10.99 3.93
N GLU A 107 14.29 -11.03 2.85
CA GLU A 107 14.87 -10.94 1.50
C GLU A 107 15.21 -9.49 1.19
N ALA A 108 14.27 -8.59 1.47
CA ALA A 108 14.38 -7.18 1.15
C ALA A 108 15.55 -6.49 1.85
N CYS A 109 15.87 -6.84 3.10
CA CYS A 109 16.97 -6.24 3.84
C CYS A 109 18.36 -6.55 3.27
N THR A 110 18.49 -7.55 2.39
CA THR A 110 19.76 -7.87 1.73
C THR A 110 19.99 -7.06 0.46
N ILE A 111 18.95 -6.43 -0.09
CA ILE A 111 18.97 -5.72 -1.38
C ILE A 111 18.69 -4.23 -1.20
N ALA A 112 17.72 -3.88 -0.35
CA ALA A 112 17.37 -2.50 -0.04
C ALA A 112 18.51 -1.80 0.70
N GLY A 113 18.73 -0.52 0.40
CA GLY A 113 19.64 0.31 1.20
C GLY A 113 19.05 0.66 2.56
N TRP A 114 17.71 0.79 2.61
CA TRP A 114 16.95 1.08 3.83
C TRP A 114 15.60 0.35 3.77
N ILE A 115 15.13 -0.19 4.89
CA ILE A 115 13.80 -0.80 4.99
C ILE A 115 13.18 -0.54 6.36
N THR A 116 11.89 -0.21 6.39
CA THR A 116 11.13 -0.08 7.64
C THR A 116 10.67 -1.46 8.15
N PRO A 117 10.81 -1.77 9.44
CA PRO A 117 10.28 -3.00 10.00
C PRO A 117 8.75 -2.91 10.19
N VAL A 118 8.09 -4.06 10.13
CA VAL A 118 6.70 -4.20 10.58
C VAL A 118 6.66 -5.33 11.63
N PRO A 119 6.20 -5.06 12.85
CA PRO A 119 5.70 -3.77 13.37
C PRO A 119 6.82 -2.75 13.68
N SER A 120 6.43 -1.56 14.14
CA SER A 120 7.29 -0.51 14.73
C SER A 120 8.09 0.37 13.76
N GLY A 121 7.90 0.25 12.45
CA GLY A 121 8.45 1.18 11.46
C GLY A 121 7.57 2.42 11.27
N VAL A 122 6.60 2.34 10.35
CA VAL A 122 5.78 3.50 9.94
C VAL A 122 4.73 3.90 10.98
N GLY A 123 4.15 2.93 11.71
CA GLY A 123 3.06 3.18 12.66
C GLY A 123 3.33 4.30 13.69
N PRO A 124 4.46 4.27 14.42
CA PRO A 124 4.82 5.35 15.35
C PRO A 124 4.93 6.73 14.69
N MET A 125 5.42 6.79 13.45
CA MET A 125 5.51 8.04 12.70
C MET A 125 4.14 8.59 12.32
N THR A 126 3.17 7.72 12.01
CA THR A 126 1.78 8.14 11.75
C THR A 126 1.18 8.85 12.98
N VAL A 127 1.37 8.29 14.18
CA VAL A 127 0.90 8.92 15.43
C VAL A 127 1.61 10.24 15.68
N ALA A 128 2.94 10.26 15.55
CA ALA A 128 3.72 11.48 15.74
C ALA A 128 3.31 12.60 14.77
N MET A 129 3.08 12.27 13.50
CA MET A 129 2.64 13.24 12.48
C MET A 129 1.21 13.72 12.72
N LEU A 130 0.29 12.86 13.19
CA LEU A 130 -1.04 13.29 13.62
C LEU A 130 -0.94 14.33 14.74
N LEU A 131 -0.17 14.06 15.79
CA LEU A 131 0.01 14.98 16.92
C LEU A 131 0.65 16.31 16.48
N ARG A 132 1.69 16.23 15.62
CA ARG A 132 2.32 17.42 15.05
C ARG A 132 1.34 18.26 14.24
N ASN A 133 0.56 17.63 13.37
CA ASN A 133 -0.42 18.32 12.55
C ASN A 133 -1.52 18.98 13.39
N THR A 134 -1.95 18.32 14.48
CA THR A 134 -2.89 18.89 15.46
C THR A 134 -2.30 20.12 16.17
N LEU A 135 -1.04 20.03 16.63
CA LEU A 135 -0.35 21.15 17.26
C LEU A 135 -0.16 22.34 16.31
N ASP A 136 0.30 22.08 15.09
CA ASP A 136 0.46 23.11 14.07
C ASP A 136 -0.89 23.74 13.70
N GLY A 137 -1.96 22.94 13.69
CA GLY A 137 -3.33 23.41 13.54
C GLY A 137 -3.77 24.35 14.66
N ALA A 138 -3.53 23.98 15.91
CA ALA A 138 -3.86 24.81 17.06
C ALA A 138 -3.07 26.14 17.06
N LYS A 139 -1.77 26.11 16.75
CA LYS A 139 -0.95 27.32 16.62
C LYS A 139 -1.50 28.29 15.59
N ARG A 140 -1.94 27.82 14.42
CA ARG A 140 -2.55 28.67 13.39
C ARG A 140 -3.83 29.39 13.85
N VAL A 141 -4.55 28.82 14.82
CA VAL A 141 -5.79 29.43 15.36
C VAL A 141 -5.47 30.38 16.52
N ILE A 142 -4.43 30.09 17.31
CA ILE A 142 -4.05 30.85 18.51
C ILE A 142 -3.11 32.03 18.18
N GLU A 143 -2.29 31.95 17.12
CA GLU A 143 -1.38 33.02 16.69
C GLU A 143 -2.07 34.09 15.79
N LEU A 144 -3.37 34.33 15.97
CA LEU A 144 -4.13 35.48 15.46
C LEU A 144 -4.47 36.44 16.61
#